data_AF-A0A5N0UTR2-F1
#
_entry.id   AF-A0A5N0UTR2-F1
#
_cell.length_a   1.000
_cell.length_b   1.000
_cell.length_c   1.000
_cell.angle_alpha   90.00
_cell.angle_beta   90.00
_cell.angle_gamma   90.00
#
_symmetry.space_group_name_H-M   'P 1'
#
loop_
_entity.id
_entity.type
_entity.pdbx_description
1 polymer ?
#
loop_
_entity_poly.entity_id
_entity_poly.type
_entity_poly.pdbx_seq_one_letter_code
_entity_poly.pdbx_strand_id
1 'polypeptide(L)'
;MRFGRILLVLPGLAALAWGIVLLSQLAFRQQLVTGGWLLGGPIVHDLLIAPFVGLLVSHVVSVRWRVPLLTGLAVSGVLVLLAVPLLWRTFGTPPSPGLHDGHPLVGLLVALAVVWVLVLGAGLVRRVRRR
;
A
#
# COMPACT_ATOMS: atom_id res chain seq x y z
N MET A 1 27.21 5.25 18.11
CA MET A 1 26.31 4.36 17.32
C MET A 1 25.26 3.61 18.16
N ARG A 2 25.57 3.10 19.36
CA ARG A 2 24.58 2.39 20.20
C ARG A 2 23.43 3.27 20.71
N PHE A 3 23.72 4.52 21.11
CA PHE A 3 22.72 5.44 21.66
C PHE A 3 21.61 5.81 20.65
N GLY A 4 21.99 6.14 19.41
CA GLY A 4 21.04 6.42 18.34
C GLY A 4 20.17 5.21 17.97
N ARG A 5 20.70 3.99 18.08
CA ARG A 5 19.89 2.76 17.88
C ARG A 5 18.87 2.57 19.00
N ILE A 6 19.27 2.79 20.25
CA ILE A 6 18.36 2.69 21.41
C ILE A 6 17.24 3.72 21.31
N LEU A 7 17.57 4.96 20.92
CA LEU A 7 16.61 6.04 20.68
C LEU A 7 15.59 5.73 19.58
N LEU A 8 15.89 4.84 18.63
CA LEU A 8 14.94 4.42 17.60
C LEU A 8 14.18 3.16 18.01
N VAL A 9 14.85 2.22 18.67
CA VAL A 9 14.26 0.93 19.09
C VAL A 9 13.23 1.13 20.18
N LEU A 10 13.53 1.89 21.23
CA LEU A 10 12.61 2.04 22.37
C LEU A 10 11.26 2.66 21.98
N PRO A 11 11.20 3.77 21.21
CA PRO A 11 9.94 4.30 20.72
C PRO A 11 9.22 3.33 19.78
N GLY A 12 9.94 2.61 18.93
CA GLY A 12 9.36 1.60 18.04
C GLY A 12 8.70 0.46 18.82
N LEU A 13 9.37 -0.05 19.86
CA LEU A 13 8.81 -1.08 20.74
C LEU A 13 7.62 -0.55 21.56
N ALA A 14 7.69 0.68 22.05
CA ALA A 14 6.57 1.32 22.74
C ALA A 14 5.36 1.48 21.81
N ALA A 15 5.56 1.93 20.56
CA ALA A 15 4.52 2.04 19.56
C ALA A 15 3.92 0.67 19.19
N LEU A 16 4.75 -0.37 19.07
CA LEU A 16 4.31 -1.75 18.83
C LEU A 16 3.45 -2.26 19.99
N ALA A 17 3.92 -2.12 21.23
CA ALA A 17 3.18 -2.54 22.42
C ALA A 17 1.85 -1.79 22.53
N TRP A 18 1.85 -0.48 22.29
CA TRP A 18 0.63 0.33 22.27
C TRP A 18 -0.33 -0.11 21.15
N GLY A 19 0.18 -0.39 19.95
CA GLY A 19 -0.59 -0.93 18.84
C GLY A 19 -1.24 -2.28 19.16
N ILE A 20 -0.54 -3.18 19.86
CA ILE A 20 -1.09 -4.46 20.33
C ILE A 20 -2.23 -4.23 21.32
N VAL A 21 -2.09 -3.28 22.25
CA VAL A 21 -3.16 -2.93 23.20
C VAL A 21 -4.40 -2.43 22.44
N LEU A 22 -4.24 -1.48 21.51
CA LEU A 22 -5.34 -0.98 20.67
C LEU A 22 -5.99 -2.10 19.85
N LEU A 23 -5.18 -2.96 19.24
CA LEU A 23 -5.65 -4.06 18.41
C LEU A 23 -6.41 -5.09 19.24
N SER A 24 -5.95 -5.41 20.47
CA SER A 24 -6.64 -6.34 21.35
C SER A 24 -8.04 -5.83 21.72
N GLN A 25 -8.17 -4.54 22.04
CA GLN A 25 -9.47 -3.92 22.34
C GLN A 25 -10.45 -3.99 21.17
N LEU A 26 -9.95 -3.83 19.94
CA LEU A 26 -10.74 -3.96 18.71
C LEU A 26 -11.09 -5.42 18.40
N ALA A 27 -10.11 -6.33 18.53
CA ALA A 27 -10.26 -7.75 18.26
C ALA A 27 -11.30 -8.37 19.19
N PHE A 28 -11.33 -8.05 20.48
CA PHE A 28 -12.33 -8.57 21.43
C PHE A 28 -13.78 -8.34 21.00
N ARG A 29 -14.06 -7.31 20.18
CA ARG A 29 -15.43 -7.01 19.70
C ARG A 29 -15.75 -7.60 18.32
N GLN A 30 -14.76 -7.86 17.46
CA GLN A 30 -14.95 -8.29 16.06
C GLN A 30 -13.86 -9.28 15.59
N GLN A 31 -13.61 -10.33 16.38
CA GLN A 31 -12.45 -11.22 16.22
C GLN A 31 -12.25 -11.77 14.80
N LEU A 32 -13.31 -12.28 14.16
CA LEU A 32 -13.20 -12.93 12.84
C LEU A 32 -12.97 -11.93 11.70
N VAL A 33 -13.64 -10.77 11.74
CA VAL A 33 -13.52 -9.74 10.69
C VAL A 33 -12.17 -9.05 10.78
N THR A 34 -11.76 -8.66 11.99
CA THR A 34 -10.47 -8.00 12.22
C THR A 34 -9.31 -8.94 11.93
N GLY A 35 -9.36 -10.19 12.42
CA GLY A 35 -8.34 -11.19 12.14
C GLY A 35 -8.24 -11.55 10.66
N GLY A 36 -9.39 -11.72 10.00
CA GLY A 36 -9.46 -11.97 8.56
C GLY A 36 -8.85 -10.84 7.72
N TRP A 37 -9.07 -9.58 8.10
CA TRP A 37 -8.47 -8.44 7.40
C TRP A 37 -6.97 -8.30 7.69
N LEU A 38 -6.57 -8.44 8.96
CA LEU A 38 -5.19 -8.24 9.43
C LEU A 38 -4.25 -9.32 8.89
N LEU A 39 -4.71 -10.57 8.82
CA LEU A 39 -3.90 -11.70 8.35
C LEU A 39 -4.18 -12.00 6.88
N GLY A 40 -5.46 -12.01 6.47
CA GLY A 40 -5.85 -12.40 5.12
C GLY A 40 -5.30 -11.47 4.05
N GLY A 41 -5.29 -10.16 4.29
CA GLY A 41 -4.70 -9.18 3.36
C GLY A 41 -3.23 -9.47 3.05
N PRO A 42 -2.33 -9.43 4.06
CA PRO A 42 -0.91 -9.73 3.87
C PRO A 42 -0.65 -11.14 3.33
N ILE A 43 -1.33 -12.17 3.84
CA ILE A 43 -1.12 -13.56 3.40
C ILE A 43 -1.49 -13.71 1.92
N VAL A 44 -2.68 -13.25 1.52
CA VAL A 44 -3.12 -13.33 0.11
C VAL A 44 -2.22 -12.48 -0.78
N HIS A 45 -1.82 -11.30 -0.32
CA HIS A 45 -0.95 -10.42 -1.08
C HIS A 45 0.44 -11.04 -1.30
N ASP A 46 1.12 -11.46 -0.23
CA ASP A 46 2.53 -11.88 -0.29
C ASP A 46 2.69 -13.30 -0.85
N LEU A 47 1.73 -14.18 -0.59
CA LEU A 47 1.81 -15.58 -1.03
C LEU A 47 1.27 -15.78 -2.45
N LEU A 48 0.31 -14.96 -2.90
CA LEU A 48 -0.37 -15.16 -4.19
C LEU A 48 -0.19 -13.98 -5.14
N ILE A 49 -0.61 -12.78 -4.73
CA ILE A 49 -0.70 -11.64 -5.65
C ILE A 49 0.69 -11.18 -6.10
N ALA A 50 1.58 -10.87 -5.14
CA ALA A 50 2.93 -10.40 -5.41
C ALA A 50 3.75 -11.38 -6.29
N PRO A 51 3.82 -12.69 -5.99
CA PRO A 51 4.56 -13.63 -6.83
C PRO A 51 3.92 -13.81 -8.21
N PHE A 52 2.58 -13.87 -8.30
CA PHE A 52 1.91 -14.00 -9.59
C PHE A 52 2.14 -12.78 -10.49
N VAL A 53 2.02 -11.57 -9.93
CA VAL A 53 2.30 -10.33 -10.66
C VAL A 53 3.77 -10.26 -11.05
N GLY A 54 4.69 -10.64 -10.17
CA GLY A 54 6.11 -10.73 -10.45
C GLY A 54 6.42 -11.66 -11.62
N LEU A 55 5.84 -12.87 -11.60
CA LEU A 55 5.96 -13.85 -12.68
C LEU A 55 5.39 -13.32 -13.99
N LEU A 56 4.19 -12.77 -13.98
CA LEU A 56 3.54 -12.23 -15.18
C LEU A 56 4.36 -11.11 -15.83
N VAL A 57 4.81 -10.13 -15.03
CA VAL A 57 5.63 -9.02 -15.52
C VAL A 57 6.97 -9.53 -16.06
N SER A 58 7.56 -10.56 -15.42
CA SER A 58 8.82 -11.12 -15.90
C SER A 58 8.69 -11.81 -17.26
N HIS A 59 7.55 -12.41 -17.58
CA HIS A 59 7.31 -13.10 -18.85
C HIS A 59 6.89 -12.15 -19.98
N VAL A 60 6.08 -11.14 -19.67
CA VAL A 60 5.48 -10.27 -20.69
C VAL A 60 6.37 -9.06 -21.01
N VAL A 61 7.17 -8.60 -20.06
CA VAL A 61 7.81 -7.29 -20.16
C VAL A 61 9.33 -7.41 -20.25
N SER A 62 9.90 -6.66 -21.21
CA SER A 62 11.35 -6.50 -21.34
C SER A 62 12.02 -6.05 -20.02
N VAL A 63 13.24 -6.55 -19.79
CA VAL A 63 14.03 -6.33 -18.57
C VAL A 63 14.12 -4.86 -18.17
N ARG A 64 14.15 -3.95 -19.15
CA ARG A 64 14.28 -2.49 -18.94
C ARG A 64 13.07 -1.87 -18.22
N TRP A 65 11.88 -2.45 -18.43
CA TRP A 65 10.62 -1.95 -17.90
C TRP A 65 10.15 -2.67 -16.64
N ARG A 66 10.76 -3.82 -16.29
CA ARG A 66 10.36 -4.63 -15.12
C ARG A 66 10.35 -3.82 -13.82
N VAL A 67 11.43 -3.10 -13.52
CA VAL A 67 11.52 -2.35 -12.25
C VAL A 67 10.48 -1.22 -12.18
N PRO A 68 10.39 -0.28 -13.14
CA PRO A 68 9.33 0.74 -13.11
C PRO A 68 7.92 0.16 -13.00
N LEU A 69 7.61 -0.91 -13.74
CA LEU A 69 6.29 -1.53 -13.73
C LEU A 69 5.97 -2.21 -12.41
N LEU A 70 6.91 -2.99 -11.86
CA LEU A 70 6.70 -3.63 -10.55
C LEU A 70 6.51 -2.59 -9.45
N THR A 71 7.27 -1.50 -9.48
CA THR A 71 7.07 -0.38 -8.54
C THR A 71 5.70 0.27 -8.73
N GLY A 72 5.31 0.57 -9.97
CA GLY A 72 4.01 1.16 -10.29
C GLY A 72 2.83 0.30 -9.86
N LEU A 73 2.91 -1.01 -10.10
CA LEU A 73 1.91 -1.99 -9.71
C LEU A 73 1.82 -2.14 -8.20
N ALA A 74 2.95 -2.19 -7.48
CA ALA A 74 2.96 -2.25 -6.03
C ALA A 74 2.30 -1.00 -5.41
N VAL A 75 2.68 0.20 -5.87
CA VAL A 75 2.08 1.46 -5.40
C VAL A 75 0.59 1.52 -5.73
N SER A 76 0.20 1.11 -6.94
CA SER A 76 -1.21 1.05 -7.35
C SER A 76 -2.01 0.10 -6.47
N GLY A 77 -1.46 -1.08 -6.16
CA GLY A 77 -2.08 -2.06 -5.27
C GLY A 77 -2.33 -1.51 -3.88
N VAL A 78 -1.36 -0.81 -3.29
CA VAL A 78 -1.51 -0.15 -1.99
C VAL A 78 -2.58 0.94 -2.05
N LEU A 79 -2.59 1.79 -3.09
CA LEU A 79 -3.61 2.84 -3.26
C LEU A 79 -5.02 2.25 -3.35
N VAL A 80 -5.19 1.19 -4.14
CA VAL A 80 -6.48 0.49 -4.26
C VAL A 80 -6.89 -0.11 -2.93
N LEU A 81 -5.98 -0.79 -2.22
CA LEU A 81 -6.26 -1.41 -0.92
C LEU A 81 -6.72 -0.37 0.12
N LEU A 82 -6.06 0.80 0.16
CA LEU A 82 -6.44 1.91 1.03
C LEU A 82 -7.79 2.52 0.63
N ALA A 83 -8.13 2.50 -0.66
CA ALA A 83 -9.39 3.02 -1.16
C ALA A 83 -10.58 2.07 -0.94
N VAL A 84 -10.37 0.76 -0.78
CA VAL A 84 -11.45 -0.22 -0.53
C VAL A 84 -12.45 0.24 0.55
N PRO A 85 -12.03 0.58 1.78
CA PRO A 85 -12.97 1.02 2.81
C PRO A 85 -13.67 2.34 2.44
N LEU A 86 -13.00 3.24 1.72
CA LEU A 86 -13.56 4.53 1.29
C LEU A 86 -14.61 4.39 0.18
N LEU A 87 -14.48 3.36 -0.66
CA LEU A 87 -15.38 3.11 -1.78
C LEU A 87 -16.62 2.31 -1.38
N TRP A 88 -16.48 1.38 -0.43
CA TRP A 88 -17.59 0.53 0.00
C TRP A 88 -18.38 1.16 1.16
N ARG A 89 -17.73 1.69 2.20
CA ARG A 89 -18.45 2.18 3.38
C ARG A 89 -18.93 3.61 3.19
N THR A 90 -20.19 3.86 3.55
CA THR A 90 -20.82 5.20 3.61
C THR A 90 -20.04 6.18 4.50
N PHE A 91 -19.34 5.67 5.52
CA PHE A 91 -18.42 6.44 6.37
C PHE A 91 -17.09 5.69 6.51
N GLY A 92 -16.33 5.60 5.41
CA GLY A 92 -15.03 4.91 5.38
C GLY A 92 -13.97 5.54 6.29
N THR A 93 -14.05 6.86 6.51
CA THR A 93 -13.21 7.63 7.43
C THR A 93 -14.00 8.79 8.03
N PRO A 94 -13.57 9.34 9.18
CA PRO A 94 -14.09 10.62 9.68
C PRO A 94 -14.04 11.70 8.58
N PRO A 95 -15.01 12.64 8.55
CA PRO A 95 -15.01 13.73 7.59
C PRO A 95 -13.71 14.53 7.68
N SER A 96 -13.04 14.72 6.55
CA SER A 96 -11.84 15.54 6.49
C SER A 96 -12.24 17.02 6.54
N PRO A 97 -11.70 17.83 7.47
CA PRO A 97 -12.02 19.25 7.53
C PRO A 97 -11.62 19.93 6.22
N GLY A 98 -12.57 20.61 5.57
CA GLY A 98 -12.34 21.30 4.29
C GLY A 98 -12.40 20.43 3.04
N LEU A 99 -12.68 19.13 3.16
CA LEU A 99 -12.79 18.20 2.02
C LEU A 99 -14.11 17.40 2.06
N HIS A 100 -15.18 18.08 2.44
CA HIS A 100 -16.50 17.46 2.65
C HIS A 100 -17.13 16.93 1.36
N ASP A 101 -16.75 17.48 0.20
CA ASP A 101 -17.25 17.07 -1.12
C ASP A 101 -16.29 16.12 -1.87
N GLY A 102 -15.24 15.63 -1.19
CA GLY A 102 -14.22 14.79 -1.81
C GLY A 102 -14.79 13.44 -2.24
N HIS A 103 -14.74 13.13 -3.54
CA HIS A 103 -15.19 11.83 -4.07
C HIS A 103 -14.02 10.83 -4.09
N PRO A 104 -14.05 9.74 -3.28
CA PRO A 104 -12.91 8.84 -3.12
C PRO A 104 -12.44 8.18 -4.43
N LEU A 105 -13.37 7.82 -5.30
CA LEU A 105 -13.06 7.27 -6.61
C LEU A 105 -12.25 8.23 -7.48
N VAL A 106 -12.61 9.53 -7.48
CA VAL A 106 -11.90 10.55 -8.27
C VAL A 106 -10.49 10.73 -7.72
N GLY A 107 -10.34 10.80 -6.39
CA GLY A 107 -9.03 10.86 -5.74
C GLY A 107 -8.13 9.67 -6.09
N LEU A 108 -8.69 8.45 -6.07
CA LEU A 108 -7.97 7.24 -6.48
C LEU A 108 -7.53 7.30 -7.94
N LEU A 109 -8.42 7.65 -8.86
CA LEU A 109 -8.11 7.72 -10.30
C LEU A 109 -7.02 8.76 -10.59
N VAL A 110 -7.08 9.93 -9.94
CA VAL A 110 -6.05 10.96 -10.07
C VAL A 110 -4.71 10.46 -9.52
N ALA A 111 -4.71 9.83 -8.34
CA ALA A 111 -3.49 9.29 -7.76
C ALA A 111 -2.86 8.21 -8.65
N LEU A 112 -3.67 7.29 -9.19
CA LEU A 112 -3.21 6.28 -10.15
C LEU A 112 -2.66 6.91 -11.43
N ALA A 113 -3.33 7.93 -11.98
CA ALA A 113 -2.85 8.64 -13.16
C ALA A 113 -1.45 9.26 -12.92
N VAL A 114 -1.25 9.92 -11.78
CA VAL A 114 0.06 10.47 -11.40
C VAL A 114 1.12 9.37 -11.28
N VAL A 115 0.81 8.26 -10.62
CA VAL A 115 1.72 7.12 -10.49
C VAL A 115 2.14 6.59 -11.86
N TRP A 116 1.20 6.40 -12.78
CA TRP A 116 1.51 5.85 -14.10
C TRP A 116 2.27 6.82 -15.00
N VAL A 117 2.02 8.13 -14.90
CA VAL A 117 2.85 9.16 -15.55
C VAL A 117 4.30 9.05 -15.08
N LEU A 118 4.54 8.91 -13.77
CA LEU A 118 5.88 8.75 -13.20
C LEU A 118 6.55 7.44 -13.62
N VAL A 119 5.79 6.33 -13.67
CA VAL A 119 6.29 5.02 -14.13
C VAL A 119 6.73 5.08 -15.58
N LEU A 120 5.92 5.68 -16.45
CA LEU A 120 6.24 5.87 -17.87
C LEU A 120 7.48 6.76 -18.04
N GLY A 121 7.54 7.88 -17.32
CA GLY A 121 8.71 8.77 -17.31
C GLY A 121 9.98 8.05 -16.86
N ALA A 122 9.92 7.32 -15.74
CA ALA A 122 11.06 6.55 -15.23
C ALA A 122 11.54 5.46 -16.19
N GLY A 123 10.60 4.76 -16.84
CA GLY A 123 10.90 3.76 -17.87
C GLY A 123 11.57 4.36 -19.10
N LEU A 124 11.07 5.51 -19.59
CA LEU A 124 11.66 6.24 -20.70
C LEU A 124 13.09 6.73 -20.36
N VAL A 125 13.29 7.36 -19.20
CA VAL A 125 14.61 7.82 -18.76
C VAL A 125 15.60 6.65 -18.66
N ARG A 126 15.18 5.51 -18.10
CA ARG A 126 16.02 4.30 -18.04
C ARG A 126 16.35 3.74 -19.42
N ARG A 127 15.42 3.82 -20.37
CA ARG A 127 15.62 3.39 -21.76
C ARG A 127 16.66 4.26 -22.46
N VAL A 128 16.63 5.57 -22.24
CA VAL A 128 17.56 6.53 -22.85
C VAL A 128 18.96 6.42 -22.25
N ARG A 129 19.09 6.33 -20.91
CA ARG A 129 20.40 6.29 -20.23
C ARG A 129 21.23 5.02 -20.43
N ARG A 130 20.63 3.94 -20.94
CA ARG A 130 21.31 2.65 -21.22
C ARG A 130 21.50 2.38 -22.71
N ARG A 131 21.23 3.37 -23.56
CA ARG A 131 21.76 3.44 -24.93
C ARG A 131 23.07 4.20 -24.88
#